data_AF-A0A2R6WWR7-F1
#
_entry.id   AF-A0A2R6WWR7-F1
#
_cell.length_a   1.000
_cell.length_b   1.000
_cell.length_c   1.000
_cell.angle_alpha   90.00
_cell.angle_beta   90.00
_cell.angle_gamma   90.00
#
_symmetry.space_group_name_H-M   'P 1'
#
loop_
_entity.id
_entity.type
_entity.pdbx_description
1 polymer ?
#
loop_
_entity_poly.entity_id
_entity_poly.type
_entity_poly.pdbx_seq_one_letter_code
_entity_poly.pdbx_strand_id
1 'polypeptide(L)'
;MFFAVTAGSINLIATSFAQYLLSGISSVEIEHGELNGDVRVKYIAILCVVMLTFLNCAGVRFGAVVQNLLGACKAALVALVVVLGISFYINDRTVLERNMSQPFRGSSLSGFGPSMVAALWAFCGWGDVVFLAEEMKNPEKDIPRTAFYSIAIVTITYLAVNLSFLSVLPSTDVQSSVTVAMDLGKVVIGQGAGRWIAIIVSISLLGSINGVIMCGGRYLYGAAKSGEAHRWLGYVSELTGAPTTALIFQGAWSVLLLSWSSNFLEILSYFGAASFFIYGLSAAAQIQIRHKLPDLHRPYGVPFHPVVPIIVICTCVYLVFSTISSSFFQSACAFVFMFVSFPVYYFLVKGRNPGGDTETDVTSSLLM
;
A
#
# COMPACT_ATOMS: atom_id res chain seq x y z
N MET A 1 -2.53 10.87 -8.17
CA MET A 1 -2.36 9.48 -7.71
C MET A 1 -0.90 9.17 -7.43
N PHE A 2 -0.02 9.22 -8.43
CA PHE A 2 1.39 8.86 -8.32
C PHE A 2 2.16 9.48 -7.12
N PHE A 3 2.21 10.81 -7.03
CA PHE A 3 3.08 11.51 -6.07
C PHE A 3 2.76 11.23 -4.60
N ALA A 4 1.51 10.95 -4.29
CA ALA A 4 1.08 10.77 -2.91
C ALA A 4 0.83 9.29 -2.55
N VAL A 5 0.17 8.54 -3.44
CA VAL A 5 -0.27 7.17 -3.18
C VAL A 5 0.90 6.20 -3.31
N THR A 6 1.53 6.15 -4.49
CA THR A 6 2.59 5.16 -4.77
C THR A 6 3.81 5.39 -3.88
N ALA A 7 4.30 6.63 -3.81
CA ALA A 7 5.47 6.96 -3.01
C ALA A 7 5.17 6.91 -1.49
N GLY A 8 3.96 7.30 -1.07
CA GLY A 8 3.51 7.13 0.31
C GLY A 8 3.52 5.65 0.74
N SER A 9 3.02 4.76 -0.11
CA SER A 9 3.08 3.30 0.14
C SER A 9 4.51 2.78 0.24
N ILE A 10 5.39 3.14 -0.69
CA ILE A 10 6.81 2.74 -0.65
C ILE A 10 7.43 3.16 0.68
N ASN A 11 7.17 4.39 1.12
CA ASN A 11 7.74 4.94 2.34
C ASN A 11 7.21 4.25 3.60
N LEU A 12 5.90 4.00 3.69
CA LEU A 12 5.32 3.29 4.83
C LEU A 12 5.94 1.90 5.03
N ILE A 13 6.08 1.18 3.93
CA ILE A 13 6.62 -0.19 3.94
C ILE A 13 8.12 -0.15 4.20
N ALA A 14 8.87 0.82 3.63
CA ALA A 14 10.31 0.99 3.85
C ALA A 14 10.65 1.39 5.29
N THR A 15 9.86 2.27 5.90
CA THR A 15 9.98 2.62 7.33
C THR A 15 9.71 1.40 8.20
N SER A 16 8.65 0.64 7.91
CA SER A 16 8.33 -0.61 8.63
C SER A 16 9.47 -1.63 8.49
N PHE A 17 10.03 -1.76 7.28
CA PHE A 17 11.18 -2.63 7.01
C PHE A 17 12.36 -2.30 7.92
N ALA A 18 12.72 -1.01 7.97
CA ALA A 18 13.83 -0.55 8.76
C ALA A 18 13.60 -0.72 10.26
N GLN A 19 12.38 -0.50 10.76
CA GLN A 19 12.02 -0.74 12.16
C GLN A 19 12.18 -2.22 12.53
N TYR A 20 11.59 -3.13 11.75
CA TYR A 20 11.73 -4.57 11.99
C TYR A 20 13.17 -5.07 11.88
N LEU A 21 13.94 -4.58 10.90
CA LEU A 21 15.35 -4.94 10.73
C LEU A 21 16.19 -4.50 11.94
N LEU A 22 16.01 -3.25 12.38
CA LEU A 22 16.72 -2.73 13.54
C LEU A 22 16.34 -3.47 14.82
N SER A 23 15.06 -3.75 15.06
CA SER A 23 14.63 -4.52 16.22
C SER A 23 15.18 -5.96 16.22
N GLY A 24 15.32 -6.58 15.04
CA GLY A 24 15.88 -7.92 14.90
C GLY A 24 17.39 -8.00 15.15
N ILE A 25 18.15 -7.01 14.67
CA ILE A 25 19.62 -6.99 14.77
C ILE A 25 20.10 -6.38 16.10
N SER A 26 19.35 -5.44 16.67
CA SER A 26 19.77 -4.74 17.88
C SER A 26 19.73 -5.65 19.09
N SER A 27 20.80 -5.63 19.88
CA SER A 27 20.89 -6.36 21.15
C SER A 27 20.07 -5.70 22.26
N VAL A 28 19.80 -4.39 22.15
CA VAL A 28 19.02 -3.58 23.09
C VAL A 28 17.56 -3.52 22.63
N GLU A 29 16.61 -3.69 23.55
CA GLU A 29 15.20 -3.38 23.29
C GLU A 29 15.06 -1.88 23.09
N ILE A 30 14.81 -1.47 21.85
CA ILE A 30 14.59 -0.07 21.50
C ILE A 30 13.14 0.26 21.84
N GLU A 31 12.91 1.24 22.70
CA GLU A 31 11.56 1.68 23.05
C GLU A 31 10.83 2.31 21.86
N HIS A 32 9.49 2.26 21.89
CA HIS A 32 8.58 2.77 20.87
C HIS A 32 8.85 4.18 20.39
N GLY A 33 9.11 5.08 21.34
CA GLY A 33 9.37 6.48 21.06
C GLY A 33 10.71 6.69 20.36
N GLU A 34 11.68 5.81 20.60
CA GLU A 34 13.03 5.94 20.04
C GLU A 34 13.07 5.51 18.57
N LEU A 35 12.32 4.47 18.19
CA LEU A 35 12.20 4.01 16.78
C LEU A 35 11.40 4.97 15.90
N ASN A 36 10.35 5.60 16.44
CA ASN A 36 9.52 6.58 15.72
C ASN A 36 10.19 7.95 15.69
N GLY A 37 11.29 8.05 14.93
CA GLY A 37 12.10 9.26 14.85
C GLY A 37 13.60 8.97 14.72
N ASP A 38 14.02 7.72 14.90
CA ASP A 38 15.41 7.31 14.73
C ASP A 38 15.90 7.62 13.32
N VAL A 39 17.01 8.36 13.26
CA VAL A 39 17.72 8.69 12.03
C VAL A 39 18.21 7.42 11.32
N ARG A 40 18.53 6.33 12.06
CA ARG A 40 18.91 5.03 11.48
C ARG A 40 17.79 4.39 10.68
N VAL A 41 16.54 4.46 11.17
CA VAL A 41 15.36 3.94 10.45
C VAL A 41 15.27 4.61 9.08
N LYS A 42 15.41 5.94 9.06
CA LYS A 42 15.39 6.75 7.85
C LYS A 42 16.47 6.35 6.84
N TYR A 43 17.73 6.23 7.27
CA TYR A 43 18.82 5.85 6.37
C TYR A 43 18.68 4.44 5.80
N ILE A 44 18.25 3.48 6.62
CA ILE A 44 18.00 2.10 6.19
C ILE A 44 16.84 2.05 5.18
N ALA A 45 15.75 2.78 5.44
CA ALA A 45 14.62 2.88 4.53
C ALA A 45 15.03 3.49 3.17
N ILE A 46 15.79 4.58 3.19
CA ILE A 46 16.31 5.23 1.96
C ILE A 46 17.22 4.27 1.18
N LEU A 47 18.16 3.62 1.86
CA LEU A 47 19.07 2.66 1.24
C LEU A 47 18.29 1.51 0.59
N CYS A 48 17.29 0.97 1.28
CA CYS A 48 16.41 -0.08 0.76
C CYS A 48 15.70 0.35 -0.53
N VAL A 49 15.08 1.53 -0.53
CA VAL A 49 14.37 2.07 -1.72
C VAL A 49 15.33 2.27 -2.88
N VAL A 50 16.52 2.83 -2.65
CA VAL A 50 17.55 3.04 -3.68
C VAL A 50 18.01 1.70 -4.26
N MET A 51 18.34 0.73 -3.40
CA MET A 51 18.79 -0.60 -3.83
C MET A 51 17.73 -1.32 -4.64
N LEU A 52 16.47 -1.35 -4.19
CA LEU A 52 15.39 -2.00 -4.92
C LEU A 52 15.04 -1.26 -6.22
N THR A 53 15.11 0.07 -6.24
CA THR A 53 14.93 0.84 -7.48
C THR A 53 16.01 0.47 -8.49
N PHE A 54 17.28 0.45 -8.08
CA PHE A 54 18.40 0.04 -8.94
C PHE A 54 18.24 -1.39 -9.44
N LEU A 55 17.84 -2.32 -8.57
CA LEU A 55 17.59 -3.70 -8.92
C LEU A 55 16.52 -3.85 -10.00
N ASN A 56 15.43 -3.09 -9.89
CA ASN A 56 14.34 -3.09 -10.88
C ASN A 56 14.76 -2.45 -12.20
N CYS A 57 15.65 -1.46 -12.18
CA CYS A 57 16.25 -0.91 -13.40
C CYS A 57 17.18 -1.91 -14.11
N ALA A 58 17.84 -2.78 -13.35
CA ALA A 58 18.82 -3.75 -13.87
C ALA A 58 18.17 -4.96 -14.59
N GLY A 59 16.88 -5.26 -14.38
CA GLY A 59 16.20 -6.31 -15.13
C GLY A 59 14.83 -6.72 -14.59
N VAL A 60 13.80 -6.67 -15.45
CA VAL A 60 12.41 -7.01 -15.09
C VAL A 60 12.24 -8.47 -14.69
N ARG A 61 12.95 -9.39 -15.36
CA ARG A 61 12.90 -10.83 -15.05
C ARG A 61 13.46 -11.15 -13.67
N PHE A 62 14.56 -10.49 -13.29
CA PHE A 62 15.16 -10.67 -11.98
C PHE A 62 14.22 -10.14 -10.88
N GLY A 63 13.64 -8.96 -11.07
CA GLY A 63 12.64 -8.39 -10.15
C GLY A 63 11.44 -9.31 -9.92
N ALA A 64 10.95 -9.97 -10.98
CA ALA A 64 9.85 -10.93 -10.88
C ALA A 64 10.21 -12.21 -10.10
N VAL A 65 11.41 -12.76 -10.31
CA VAL A 65 11.88 -13.94 -9.55
C VAL A 65 12.02 -13.62 -8.06
N VAL A 66 12.64 -12.47 -7.74
CA VAL A 66 12.76 -11.99 -6.37
C VAL A 66 11.37 -11.78 -5.74
N GLN A 67 10.43 -11.19 -6.48
CA GLN A 67 9.05 -11.00 -6.02
C GLN A 67 8.37 -12.32 -5.64
N ASN A 68 8.47 -13.33 -6.49
CA ASN A 68 7.84 -14.63 -6.27
C ASN A 68 8.44 -15.35 -5.06
N LEU A 69 9.76 -15.33 -4.92
CA LEU A 69 10.45 -15.91 -3.77
C LEU A 69 10.02 -15.23 -2.46
N LEU A 70 10.06 -13.90 -2.41
CA LEU A 70 9.65 -13.13 -1.23
C LEU A 70 8.16 -13.28 -0.90
N GLY A 71 7.32 -13.46 -1.93
CA GLY A 71 5.90 -13.78 -1.78
C GLY A 71 5.68 -15.13 -1.10
N ALA A 72 6.41 -16.17 -1.51
CA ALA A 72 6.35 -17.48 -0.87
C ALA A 72 6.84 -17.44 0.59
N CYS A 73 7.95 -16.75 0.86
CA CYS A 73 8.46 -16.55 2.22
C CYS A 73 7.45 -15.81 3.11
N LYS A 74 6.75 -14.80 2.57
CA LYS A 74 5.68 -14.07 3.28
C LYS A 74 4.54 -14.99 3.68
N ALA A 75 4.07 -15.86 2.77
CA ALA A 75 3.00 -16.80 3.07
C ALA A 75 3.40 -17.77 4.19
N ALA A 76 4.64 -18.28 4.16
CA ALA A 76 5.18 -19.14 5.20
C ALA A 76 5.27 -18.44 6.57
N LEU A 77 5.72 -17.19 6.61
CA LEU A 77 5.77 -16.38 7.82
C LEU A 77 4.37 -16.16 8.43
N VAL A 78 3.40 -15.81 7.59
CA VAL A 78 2.01 -15.62 8.03
C VAL A 78 1.46 -16.92 8.61
N ALA A 79 1.67 -18.05 7.94
CA ALA A 79 1.27 -19.36 8.44
C ALA A 79 1.94 -19.69 9.77
N LEU A 80 3.25 -19.39 9.92
CA LEU A 80 3.98 -19.57 11.18
C LEU A 80 3.34 -18.77 12.31
N VAL A 81 3.06 -17.47 12.11
CA VAL A 81 2.41 -16.63 13.15
C VAL A 81 1.06 -17.20 13.56
N VAL A 82 0.26 -17.66 12.59
CA VAL A 82 -1.06 -18.25 12.87
C VAL A 82 -0.93 -19.55 13.66
N VAL A 83 0.00 -20.44 13.28
CA VAL A 83 0.26 -21.69 13.99
C VAL A 83 0.73 -21.43 15.42
N LEU A 84 1.64 -20.48 15.62
CA LEU A 84 2.12 -20.12 16.95
C LEU A 84 0.98 -19.58 17.83
N GLY A 85 0.15 -18.67 17.31
CA GLY A 85 -1.00 -18.14 18.04
C GLY A 85 -2.02 -19.21 18.43
N ILE A 86 -2.38 -20.10 17.49
CA ILE A 86 -3.30 -21.21 17.75
C ILE A 86 -2.71 -22.19 18.78
N SER A 87 -1.42 -22.53 18.65
CA SER A 87 -0.75 -23.44 19.58
C SER A 87 -0.71 -22.88 21.00
N PHE A 88 -0.47 -21.57 21.15
CA PHE A 88 -0.50 -20.90 22.44
C PHE A 88 -1.92 -20.90 23.02
N TYR A 89 -2.92 -20.53 22.21
CA TYR A 89 -4.33 -20.53 22.62
C TYR A 89 -4.84 -21.89 23.10
N ILE A 90 -4.40 -22.98 22.47
CA ILE A 90 -4.77 -24.34 22.90
C ILE A 90 -4.26 -24.63 24.32
N ASN A 91 -3.09 -24.11 24.67
CA ASN A 91 -2.47 -24.31 25.98
C ASN A 91 -2.96 -23.30 27.04
N ASP A 92 -3.15 -22.04 26.66
CA ASP A 92 -3.59 -20.96 27.55
C ASP A 92 -4.58 -20.03 26.84
N ARG A 93 -5.82 -20.02 27.33
CA ARG A 93 -6.92 -19.19 26.81
C ARG A 93 -7.08 -17.87 27.57
N THR A 94 -6.40 -17.73 28.71
CA THR A 94 -6.67 -16.65 29.67
C THR A 94 -6.36 -15.28 29.09
N VAL A 95 -5.34 -15.17 28.23
CA VAL A 95 -4.97 -13.91 27.57
C VAL A 95 -6.06 -13.46 26.60
N LEU A 96 -6.54 -14.38 25.74
CA LEU A 96 -7.61 -14.05 24.79
C LEU A 96 -8.91 -13.70 25.51
N GLU A 97 -9.30 -14.49 26.51
CA GLU A 97 -10.50 -14.23 27.31
C GLU A 97 -10.43 -12.87 28.01
N ARG A 98 -9.26 -12.51 28.55
CA ARG A 98 -9.04 -11.19 29.15
C ARG A 98 -9.17 -10.08 28.11
N ASN A 99 -8.54 -10.22 26.95
CA ASN A 99 -8.64 -9.25 25.87
C ASN A 99 -10.08 -9.09 25.35
N MET A 100 -10.85 -10.18 25.31
CA MET A 100 -12.24 -10.21 24.84
C MET A 100 -13.28 -9.93 25.93
N SER A 101 -12.88 -9.78 27.18
CA SER A 101 -13.80 -9.49 28.29
C SER A 101 -14.44 -8.10 28.17
N GLN A 102 -13.70 -7.11 27.67
CA GLN A 102 -14.16 -5.74 27.44
C GLN A 102 -13.56 -5.16 26.15
N PRO A 103 -13.95 -5.67 24.97
CA PRO A 103 -13.26 -5.39 23.70
C PRO A 103 -13.39 -3.93 23.24
N PHE A 104 -14.40 -3.21 23.73
CA PHE A 104 -14.65 -1.80 23.40
C PHE A 104 -14.19 -0.83 24.51
N ARG A 105 -13.48 -1.33 25.54
CA ARG A 105 -13.01 -0.47 26.63
C ARG A 105 -11.99 0.55 26.10
N GLY A 106 -12.25 1.84 26.34
CA GLY A 106 -11.40 2.92 25.85
C GLY A 106 -11.60 3.27 24.37
N SER A 107 -12.53 2.59 23.67
CA SER A 107 -12.91 2.98 22.32
C SER A 107 -13.64 4.33 22.31
N SER A 108 -13.33 5.15 21.33
CA SER A 108 -13.98 6.44 21.11
C SER A 108 -14.43 6.58 19.66
N LEU A 109 -15.51 7.33 19.43
CA LEU A 109 -15.96 7.61 18.07
C LEU A 109 -14.94 8.47 17.30
N SER A 110 -14.17 9.30 18.00
CA SER A 110 -13.08 10.09 17.42
C SER A 110 -11.89 9.24 16.96
N GLY A 111 -11.60 8.12 17.65
CA GLY A 111 -10.55 7.19 17.28
C GLY A 111 -10.93 6.22 16.16
N PHE A 112 -12.22 6.07 15.87
CA PHE A 112 -12.71 5.10 14.87
C PHE A 112 -12.16 5.38 13.46
N GLY A 113 -12.24 6.63 13.01
CA GLY A 113 -11.81 7.01 11.68
C GLY A 113 -10.31 6.79 11.42
N PRO A 114 -9.39 7.23 12.31
CA PRO A 114 -7.95 6.99 12.13
C PRO A 114 -7.59 5.50 12.19
N SER A 115 -8.24 4.73 13.07
CA SER A 115 -8.11 3.27 13.10
C SER A 115 -8.59 2.62 11.80
N MET A 116 -9.68 3.13 11.20
CA MET A 116 -10.18 2.64 9.91
C MET A 116 -9.20 2.96 8.77
N VAL A 117 -8.58 4.15 8.77
CA VAL A 117 -7.52 4.50 7.80
C VAL A 117 -6.35 3.52 7.89
N ALA A 118 -5.87 3.22 9.10
CA ALA A 118 -4.80 2.26 9.31
C ALA A 118 -5.19 0.83 8.88
N ALA A 119 -6.41 0.40 9.22
CA ALA A 119 -6.93 -0.91 8.82
C ALA A 119 -7.07 -1.03 7.31
N LEU A 120 -7.67 -0.05 6.64
CA LEU A 120 -7.88 -0.07 5.18
C LEU A 120 -6.57 0.09 4.41
N TRP A 121 -5.57 0.78 4.97
CA TRP A 121 -4.24 0.80 4.39
C TRP A 121 -3.63 -0.60 4.26
N ALA A 122 -3.84 -1.48 5.25
CA ALA A 122 -3.39 -2.87 5.16
C ALA A 122 -4.03 -3.61 3.97
N PHE A 123 -5.24 -3.23 3.54
CA PHE A 123 -5.92 -3.80 2.37
C PHE A 123 -5.53 -3.11 1.04
N CYS A 124 -4.76 -2.02 1.05
CA CYS A 124 -4.36 -1.35 -0.18
C CYS A 124 -3.51 -2.26 -1.09
N GLY A 125 -3.63 -2.05 -2.41
CA GLY A 125 -3.00 -2.87 -3.45
C GLY A 125 -4.00 -3.73 -4.25
N TRP A 126 -5.26 -3.80 -3.81
CA TRP A 126 -6.33 -4.51 -4.53
C TRP A 126 -6.55 -3.98 -5.97
N GLY A 127 -6.26 -2.71 -6.22
CA GLY A 127 -6.39 -2.08 -7.53
C GLY A 127 -5.22 -2.37 -8.47
N ASP A 128 -4.07 -2.82 -7.97
CA ASP A 128 -2.85 -2.91 -8.79
C ASP A 128 -2.95 -4.00 -9.88
N VAL A 129 -3.88 -4.95 -9.70
CA VAL A 129 -4.17 -6.01 -10.68
C VAL A 129 -4.58 -5.45 -12.05
N VAL A 130 -5.20 -4.27 -12.12
CA VAL A 130 -5.58 -3.66 -13.41
C VAL A 130 -4.38 -3.20 -14.22
N PHE A 131 -3.25 -2.90 -13.59
CA PHE A 131 -2.02 -2.52 -14.30
C PHE A 131 -1.32 -3.72 -14.96
N LEU A 132 -1.75 -4.93 -14.62
CA LEU A 132 -1.26 -6.18 -15.21
C LEU A 132 -2.26 -6.76 -16.22
N ALA A 133 -3.33 -6.01 -16.55
CA ALA A 133 -4.38 -6.48 -17.45
C ALA A 133 -3.86 -6.90 -18.83
N GLU A 134 -2.87 -6.18 -19.39
CA GLU A 134 -2.25 -6.50 -20.68
C GLU A 134 -1.47 -7.84 -20.67
N GLU A 135 -1.05 -8.31 -19.49
CA GLU A 135 -0.32 -9.57 -19.32
C GLU A 135 -1.27 -10.75 -19.01
N MET A 136 -2.58 -10.50 -18.83
CA MET A 136 -3.57 -11.52 -18.49
C MET A 136 -4.13 -12.26 -19.70
N LYS A 137 -4.42 -13.56 -19.53
CA LYS A 137 -5.03 -14.39 -20.59
C LYS A 137 -6.48 -13.99 -20.88
N ASN A 138 -7.30 -13.78 -19.84
CA ASN A 138 -8.70 -13.38 -19.98
C ASN A 138 -9.04 -12.22 -19.04
N PRO A 139 -8.55 -10.98 -19.30
CA PRO A 139 -8.64 -9.86 -18.37
C PRO A 139 -10.08 -9.57 -17.90
N GLU A 140 -11.07 -9.70 -18.78
CA GLU A 140 -12.49 -9.48 -18.46
C GLU A 140 -13.02 -10.36 -17.31
N LYS A 141 -12.49 -11.58 -17.18
CA LYS A 141 -12.90 -12.54 -16.14
C LYS A 141 -11.88 -12.63 -15.03
N ASP A 142 -10.59 -12.52 -15.35
CA ASP A 142 -9.50 -12.74 -14.41
C ASP A 142 -9.31 -11.55 -13.47
N ILE A 143 -9.49 -10.31 -13.94
CA ILE A 143 -9.43 -9.11 -13.09
C ILE A 143 -10.47 -9.15 -11.96
N PRO A 144 -11.79 -9.29 -12.24
CA PRO A 144 -12.79 -9.28 -11.17
C PRO A 144 -12.65 -10.48 -10.23
N ARG A 145 -12.30 -11.66 -10.75
CA ARG A 145 -12.05 -12.87 -9.92
C ARG A 145 -10.86 -12.67 -8.99
N THR A 146 -9.74 -12.16 -9.53
CA THR A 146 -8.53 -11.93 -8.74
C THR A 146 -8.79 -10.88 -7.67
N ALA A 147 -9.49 -9.79 -7.98
CA ALA A 147 -9.86 -8.78 -7.01
C ALA A 147 -10.71 -9.37 -5.87
N PHE A 148 -11.73 -10.18 -6.18
CA PHE A 148 -12.58 -10.78 -5.16
C PHE A 148 -11.85 -11.82 -4.29
N TYR A 149 -11.17 -12.77 -4.91
CA TYR A 149 -10.47 -13.84 -4.18
C TYR A 149 -9.32 -13.29 -3.35
N SER A 150 -8.55 -12.33 -3.86
CA SER A 150 -7.46 -11.71 -3.09
C SER A 150 -7.98 -11.00 -1.84
N ILE A 151 -9.04 -10.18 -1.95
CA ILE A 151 -9.64 -9.50 -0.81
C ILE A 151 -10.16 -10.50 0.23
N ALA A 152 -10.85 -11.57 -0.21
CA ALA A 152 -11.38 -12.59 0.69
C ALA A 152 -10.26 -13.35 1.44
N ILE A 153 -9.23 -13.80 0.72
CA ILE A 153 -8.08 -14.51 1.30
C ILE A 153 -7.34 -13.61 2.30
N VAL A 154 -7.08 -12.36 1.92
CA VAL A 154 -6.41 -11.37 2.80
C VAL A 154 -7.25 -11.09 4.04
N THR A 155 -8.58 -10.97 3.91
CA THR A 155 -9.48 -10.76 5.05
C THR A 155 -9.38 -11.90 6.06
N ILE A 156 -9.51 -13.15 5.61
CA ILE A 156 -9.41 -14.34 6.47
C ILE A 156 -8.03 -14.39 7.15
N THR A 157 -6.98 -14.11 6.38
CA THR A 157 -5.60 -14.10 6.85
C THR A 157 -5.40 -13.04 7.94
N TYR A 158 -5.88 -11.82 7.72
CA TYR A 158 -5.73 -10.72 8.67
C TYR A 158 -6.50 -10.99 9.95
N LEU A 159 -7.70 -11.55 9.87
CA LEU A 159 -8.44 -12.00 11.04
C LEU A 159 -7.68 -13.07 11.82
N ALA A 160 -7.12 -14.08 11.13
CA ALA A 160 -6.35 -15.15 11.76
C ALA A 160 -5.08 -14.63 12.45
N VAL A 161 -4.35 -13.71 11.81
CA VAL A 161 -3.14 -13.09 12.38
C VAL A 161 -3.48 -12.21 13.58
N ASN A 162 -4.51 -11.37 13.49
CA ASN A 162 -4.93 -10.53 14.62
C ASN A 162 -5.40 -11.38 15.81
N LEU A 163 -6.16 -12.45 15.55
CA LEU A 163 -6.57 -13.38 16.59
C LEU A 163 -5.36 -14.07 17.24
N SER A 164 -4.33 -14.38 16.45
CA SER A 164 -3.07 -14.96 16.93
C SER A 164 -2.32 -14.00 17.85
N PHE A 165 -2.22 -12.73 17.48
CA PHE A 165 -1.63 -11.70 18.34
C PHE A 165 -2.40 -11.55 19.65
N LEU A 166 -3.73 -11.41 19.59
CA LEU A 166 -4.57 -11.25 20.78
C LEU A 166 -4.69 -12.51 21.64
N SER A 167 -4.29 -13.67 21.12
CA SER A 167 -4.23 -14.92 21.89
C SER A 167 -2.98 -15.03 22.74
N VAL A 168 -1.89 -14.37 22.33
CA VAL A 168 -0.58 -14.46 22.98
C VAL A 168 -0.29 -13.22 23.83
N LEU A 169 -0.63 -12.04 23.31
CA LEU A 169 -0.25 -10.75 23.89
C LEU A 169 -1.45 -10.05 24.53
N PRO A 170 -1.30 -9.46 25.72
CA PRO A 170 -2.27 -8.48 26.23
C PRO A 170 -2.50 -7.34 25.23
N SER A 171 -3.74 -6.85 25.14
CA SER A 171 -4.11 -5.75 24.23
C SER A 171 -3.32 -4.45 24.46
N THR A 172 -2.82 -4.23 25.68
CA THR A 172 -1.92 -3.11 26.01
C THR A 172 -0.59 -3.24 25.29
N ASP A 173 -0.03 -4.45 25.27
CA ASP A 173 1.27 -4.74 24.69
C ASP A 173 1.19 -4.67 23.15
N VAL A 174 0.07 -5.11 22.57
CA VAL A 174 -0.20 -4.94 21.13
C VAL A 174 -0.29 -3.46 20.75
N GLN A 175 -0.96 -2.63 21.56
CA GLN A 175 -1.08 -1.19 21.32
C GLN A 175 0.27 -0.47 21.40
N SER A 176 1.09 -0.87 22.37
CA SER A 176 2.45 -0.37 22.54
C SER A 176 3.46 -1.31 21.91
N SER A 177 3.19 -1.94 20.75
CA SER A 177 4.20 -2.74 20.01
C SER A 177 4.42 -2.21 18.57
N VAL A 178 5.69 -1.97 18.20
CA VAL A 178 6.10 -1.56 16.84
C VAL A 178 6.27 -2.83 16.00
N THR A 179 6.68 -3.91 16.67
CA THR A 179 7.03 -5.20 16.07
C THR A 179 6.22 -6.32 16.70
N VAL A 180 4.88 -6.25 16.58
CA VAL A 180 3.93 -7.18 17.23
C VAL A 180 4.28 -8.66 16.97
N ALA A 181 4.73 -8.98 15.76
CA ALA A 181 5.14 -10.34 15.40
C ALA A 181 6.41 -10.81 16.14
N MET A 182 7.36 -9.90 16.39
CA MET A 182 8.56 -10.17 17.19
C MET A 182 8.17 -10.45 18.64
N ASP A 183 7.29 -9.64 19.22
CA ASP A 183 6.86 -9.79 20.61
C ASP A 183 6.08 -11.09 20.83
N LEU A 184 5.22 -11.48 19.88
CA LEU A 184 4.60 -12.81 19.87
C LEU A 184 5.68 -13.90 19.90
N GLY A 185 6.71 -13.79 19.04
CA GLY A 185 7.82 -14.74 19.00
C GLY A 185 8.60 -14.84 20.31
N LYS A 186 8.81 -13.70 20.98
CA LYS A 186 9.48 -13.64 22.30
C LYS A 186 8.68 -14.40 23.36
N VAL A 187 7.37 -14.23 23.38
CA VAL A 187 6.50 -14.87 24.39
C VAL A 187 6.35 -16.37 24.13
N VAL A 188 6.16 -16.79 22.88
CA VAL A 188 5.87 -18.21 22.56
C VAL A 188 7.12 -19.09 22.57
N ILE A 189 8.24 -18.60 22.03
CA ILE A 189 9.45 -19.42 21.81
C ILE A 189 10.64 -18.90 22.62
N GLY A 190 10.77 -17.58 22.76
CA GLY A 190 11.84 -16.92 23.51
C GLY A 190 12.52 -15.80 22.73
N GLN A 191 13.39 -15.06 23.42
CA GLN A 191 13.94 -13.80 22.91
C GLN A 191 14.71 -13.95 21.59
N GLY A 192 15.49 -15.02 21.43
CA GLY A 192 16.22 -15.31 20.20
C GLY A 192 15.30 -15.56 18.99
N ALA A 193 14.19 -16.27 19.19
CA ALA A 193 13.22 -16.55 18.14
C ALA A 193 12.44 -15.29 17.73
N GLY A 194 12.09 -14.42 18.68
CA GLY A 194 11.50 -13.12 18.39
C GLY A 194 12.36 -12.28 17.44
N ARG A 195 13.67 -12.22 17.68
CA ARG A 195 14.62 -11.51 16.79
C ARG A 195 14.65 -12.10 15.38
N TRP A 196 14.67 -13.43 15.26
CA TRP A 196 14.61 -14.10 13.95
C TRP A 196 13.30 -13.83 13.22
N ILE A 197 12.17 -13.84 13.92
CA ILE A 197 10.87 -13.47 13.34
C ILE A 197 10.92 -12.03 12.82
N ALA A 198 11.51 -11.09 13.57
CA ALA A 198 11.66 -9.70 13.10
C ALA A 198 12.46 -9.60 11.79
N ILE A 199 13.57 -10.34 11.69
CA ILE A 199 14.39 -10.40 10.48
C ILE A 199 13.58 -10.98 9.32
N ILE A 200 12.83 -12.07 9.52
CA ILE A 200 12.00 -12.69 8.47
C ILE A 200 10.88 -11.73 8.03
N VAL A 201 10.26 -11.00 8.97
CA VAL A 201 9.28 -9.94 8.66
C VAL A 201 9.93 -8.85 7.80
N SER A 202 11.14 -8.39 8.15
CA SER A 202 11.86 -7.40 7.32
C SER A 202 12.12 -7.92 5.90
N ILE A 203 12.53 -9.18 5.74
CA ILE A 203 12.72 -9.80 4.42
C ILE A 203 11.38 -9.82 3.64
N SER A 204 10.28 -10.13 4.32
CA SER A 204 8.94 -10.09 3.73
C SER A 204 8.55 -8.69 3.22
N LEU A 205 8.92 -7.65 3.97
CA LEU A 205 8.66 -6.25 3.61
C LEU A 205 9.44 -5.82 2.36
N LEU A 206 10.65 -6.35 2.12
CA LEU A 206 11.38 -6.12 0.87
C LEU A 206 10.55 -6.54 -0.36
N GLY A 207 9.81 -7.65 -0.26
CA GLY A 207 8.95 -8.13 -1.35
C GLY A 207 7.74 -7.23 -1.57
N SER A 208 7.21 -6.62 -0.49
CA SER A 208 6.16 -5.61 -0.64
C SER A 208 6.69 -4.35 -1.33
N ILE A 209 7.85 -3.84 -0.91
CA ILE A 209 8.47 -2.64 -1.51
C ILE A 209 8.77 -2.88 -3.00
N ASN A 210 9.38 -4.03 -3.32
CA ASN A 210 9.69 -4.41 -4.70
C ASN A 210 8.42 -4.47 -5.57
N GLY A 211 7.35 -5.09 -5.08
CA GLY A 211 6.08 -5.18 -5.79
C GLY A 211 5.45 -3.81 -6.08
N VAL A 212 5.43 -2.91 -5.09
CA VAL A 212 4.94 -1.54 -5.29
C VAL A 212 5.83 -0.76 -6.26
N ILE A 213 7.15 -0.94 -6.19
CA ILE A 213 8.08 -0.30 -7.12
C ILE A 213 7.79 -0.72 -8.57
N MET A 214 7.63 -2.03 -8.80
CA MET A 214 7.32 -2.61 -10.11
C MET A 214 5.98 -2.14 -10.68
N CYS A 215 4.94 -2.06 -9.85
CA CYS A 215 3.61 -1.62 -10.28
C CYS A 215 3.60 -0.12 -10.57
N GLY A 216 4.20 0.68 -9.69
CA GLY A 216 4.27 2.13 -9.85
C GLY A 216 5.07 2.58 -11.09
N GLY A 217 6.15 1.86 -11.43
CA GLY A 217 6.89 2.08 -12.67
C GLY A 217 6.03 1.85 -13.92
N ARG A 218 5.22 0.78 -13.94
CA ARG A 218 4.27 0.48 -15.03
C ARG A 218 3.16 1.52 -15.12
N TYR A 219 2.65 1.99 -13.98
CA TYR A 219 1.65 3.05 -13.94
C TYR A 219 2.15 4.32 -14.64
N LEU A 220 3.35 4.79 -14.30
CA LEU A 220 3.94 5.98 -14.93
C LEU A 220 4.27 5.78 -16.40
N TYR A 221 4.78 4.60 -16.76
CA TYR A 221 5.05 4.24 -18.14
C TYR A 221 3.76 4.28 -18.98
N GLY A 222 2.68 3.67 -18.48
CA GLY A 222 1.36 3.70 -19.12
C GLY A 222 0.83 5.12 -19.28
N ALA A 223 0.91 5.94 -18.21
CA ALA A 223 0.52 7.34 -18.27
C ALA A 223 1.31 8.14 -19.33
N ALA A 224 2.63 7.89 -19.46
CA ALA A 224 3.44 8.55 -20.48
C ALA A 224 3.09 8.08 -21.90
N LYS A 225 2.78 6.79 -22.08
CA LYS A 225 2.36 6.21 -23.37
C LYS A 225 0.99 6.75 -23.82
N SER A 226 0.07 6.99 -22.89
CA SER A 226 -1.22 7.61 -23.15
C SER A 226 -1.16 9.15 -23.31
N GLY A 227 0.03 9.75 -23.23
CA GLY A 227 0.19 11.21 -23.33
C GLY A 227 -0.25 11.98 -22.09
N GLU A 228 -0.53 11.30 -20.97
CA GLU A 228 -0.96 11.88 -19.70
C GLU A 228 0.21 12.22 -18.76
N ALA A 229 1.42 11.79 -19.12
CA ALA A 229 2.67 12.16 -18.47
C ALA A 229 3.73 12.53 -19.51
N HIS A 230 4.81 13.17 -19.08
CA HIS A 230 5.85 13.62 -19.99
C HIS A 230 6.56 12.43 -20.66
N ARG A 231 6.85 12.55 -21.98
CA ARG A 231 7.37 11.46 -22.82
C ARG A 231 8.63 10.76 -22.29
N TRP A 232 9.51 11.47 -21.59
CA TRP A 232 10.74 10.89 -21.03
C TRP A 232 10.46 9.81 -19.97
N LEU A 233 9.33 9.86 -19.27
CA LEU A 233 8.89 8.82 -18.33
C LEU A 233 8.47 7.52 -19.02
N GLY A 234 8.21 7.57 -20.33
CA GLY A 234 7.89 6.41 -21.16
C GLY A 234 9.10 5.67 -21.72
N TYR A 235 10.34 6.09 -21.38
CA TYR A 235 11.54 5.42 -21.85
C TYR A 235 11.71 4.03 -21.22
N VAL A 236 11.94 3.03 -22.06
CA VAL A 236 12.24 1.65 -21.68
C VAL A 236 13.67 1.34 -22.10
N SER A 237 14.47 0.79 -21.19
CA SER A 237 15.83 0.38 -21.51
C SER A 237 15.82 -0.84 -22.44
N GLU A 238 16.56 -0.75 -23.56
CA GLU A 238 16.68 -1.85 -24.53
C GLU A 238 17.39 -3.08 -23.95
N LEU A 239 18.32 -2.87 -23.00
CA LEU A 239 19.10 -3.94 -22.37
C LEU A 239 18.29 -4.72 -21.33
N THR A 240 17.45 -4.03 -20.55
CA THR A 240 16.80 -4.61 -19.37
C THR A 240 15.30 -4.79 -19.52
N GLY A 241 14.69 -4.14 -20.53
CA GLY A 241 13.24 -4.10 -20.76
C GLY A 241 12.47 -3.33 -19.68
N ALA A 242 13.15 -2.64 -18.77
CA ALA A 242 12.53 -1.93 -17.65
C ALA A 242 12.22 -0.46 -18.02
N PRO A 243 11.11 0.13 -17.50
CA PRO A 243 10.82 1.55 -17.64
C PRO A 243 11.72 2.39 -16.69
N THR A 244 13.01 2.44 -17.00
CA THR A 244 14.07 2.93 -16.11
C THR A 244 13.85 4.36 -15.63
N THR A 245 13.37 5.26 -16.50
CA THR A 245 13.14 6.65 -16.14
C THR A 245 11.98 6.82 -15.16
N ALA A 246 10.89 6.08 -15.36
CA ALA A 246 9.77 6.04 -14.43
C ALA A 246 10.18 5.47 -13.06
N LEU A 247 10.95 4.39 -13.04
CA LEU A 247 11.48 3.78 -11.82
C LEU A 247 12.39 4.74 -11.05
N ILE A 248 13.34 5.39 -11.73
CA ILE A 248 14.25 6.35 -11.12
C ILE A 248 13.48 7.55 -10.57
N PHE A 249 12.52 8.09 -11.32
CA PHE A 249 11.70 9.21 -10.87
C PHE A 249 10.91 8.87 -9.61
N GLN A 250 10.28 7.69 -9.57
CA GLN A 250 9.57 7.19 -8.41
C GLN A 250 10.47 6.96 -7.20
N GLY A 251 11.63 6.33 -7.41
CA GLY A 251 12.61 6.11 -6.36
C GLY A 251 13.10 7.45 -5.78
N ALA A 252 13.46 8.40 -6.64
CA ALA A 252 13.89 9.74 -6.24
C ALA A 252 12.81 10.48 -5.44
N TRP A 253 11.55 10.42 -5.88
CA TRP A 253 10.43 11.04 -5.16
C TRP A 253 10.17 10.37 -3.80
N SER A 254 10.26 9.04 -3.74
CA SER A 254 10.12 8.28 -2.49
C SER A 254 11.23 8.65 -1.49
N VAL A 255 12.47 8.76 -1.96
CA VAL A 255 13.63 9.22 -1.15
C VAL A 255 13.44 10.65 -0.67
N LEU A 256 12.92 11.56 -1.49
CA LEU A 256 12.60 12.94 -1.09
C LEU A 256 11.58 12.95 0.05
N LEU A 257 10.51 12.18 -0.07
CA LEU A 257 9.47 12.09 0.95
C LEU A 257 9.98 11.45 2.25
N LEU A 258 10.80 10.38 2.17
CA LEU A 258 11.48 9.81 3.34
C LEU A 258 12.45 10.80 3.99
N SER A 259 13.04 11.69 3.18
CA SER A 259 13.92 12.74 3.67
C SER A 259 13.17 13.80 4.49
N TRP A 260 11.88 13.97 4.25
CA TRP A 260 11.03 14.95 4.92
C TRP A 260 10.36 14.42 6.20
N SER A 261 9.84 13.19 6.20
CA SER A 261 9.28 12.55 7.40
C SER A 261 9.66 11.08 7.47
N SER A 262 10.01 10.63 8.68
CA SER A 262 10.27 9.21 9.02
C SER A 262 9.19 8.62 9.92
N ASN A 263 8.17 9.40 10.32
CA ASN A 263 7.12 8.93 11.21
C ASN A 263 6.05 8.17 10.42
N PHE A 264 5.82 6.91 10.80
CA PHE A 264 4.84 6.03 10.14
C PHE A 264 3.43 6.65 10.08
N LEU A 265 2.92 7.21 11.18
CA LEU A 265 1.55 7.75 11.24
C LEU A 265 1.38 9.03 10.41
N GLU A 266 2.43 9.84 10.31
CA GLU A 266 2.43 11.04 9.47
C GLU A 266 2.37 10.66 7.99
N ILE A 267 3.21 9.72 7.56
CA ILE A 267 3.23 9.23 6.18
C ILE A 267 1.90 8.53 5.86
N LEU A 268 1.32 7.82 6.83
CA LEU A 268 0.03 7.14 6.69
C LEU A 268 -1.08 8.16 6.49
N SER A 269 -1.05 9.27 7.20
CA SER A 269 -2.03 10.34 7.04
C SER A 269 -1.88 11.03 5.69
N TYR A 270 -0.65 11.31 5.25
CA TYR A 270 -0.37 11.84 3.92
C TYR A 270 -0.89 10.91 2.81
N PHE A 271 -0.59 9.61 2.90
CA PHE A 271 -1.08 8.60 1.98
C PHE A 271 -2.60 8.50 2.00
N GLY A 272 -3.21 8.36 3.19
CA GLY A 272 -4.63 8.13 3.38
C GLY A 272 -5.47 9.26 2.81
N ALA A 273 -5.11 10.51 3.10
CA ALA A 273 -5.81 11.68 2.58
C ALA A 273 -5.87 11.69 1.05
N ALA A 274 -4.74 11.41 0.38
CA ALA A 274 -4.70 11.37 -1.08
C ALA A 274 -5.42 10.14 -1.68
N SER A 275 -5.20 8.96 -1.11
CA SER A 275 -5.75 7.71 -1.60
C SER A 275 -7.27 7.68 -1.55
N PHE A 276 -7.86 7.98 -0.38
CA PHE A 276 -9.31 7.93 -0.22
C PHE A 276 -10.00 9.04 -1.02
N PHE A 277 -9.38 10.20 -1.15
CA PHE A 277 -9.91 11.25 -2.02
C PHE A 277 -9.99 10.79 -3.49
N ILE A 278 -8.93 10.17 -4.01
CA ILE A 278 -8.91 9.64 -5.38
C ILE A 278 -9.91 8.50 -5.53
N TYR A 279 -10.00 7.57 -4.58
CA TYR A 279 -10.97 6.48 -4.63
C TYR A 279 -12.43 6.99 -4.65
N GLY A 280 -12.73 8.04 -3.87
CA GLY A 280 -14.04 8.71 -3.90
C GLY A 280 -14.33 9.33 -5.26
N LEU A 281 -13.36 10.03 -5.86
CA LEU A 281 -13.50 10.58 -7.22
C LEU A 281 -13.67 9.49 -8.28
N SER A 282 -12.93 8.38 -8.20
CA SER A 282 -13.06 7.25 -9.10
C SER A 282 -14.45 6.61 -9.01
N ALA A 283 -15.01 6.45 -7.81
CA ALA A 283 -16.37 5.95 -7.62
C ALA A 283 -17.43 6.92 -8.18
N ALA A 284 -17.24 8.23 -7.99
CA ALA A 284 -18.11 9.25 -8.57
C ALA A 284 -18.05 9.27 -10.10
N ALA A 285 -16.85 9.17 -10.68
CA ALA A 285 -16.64 9.08 -12.11
C ALA A 285 -17.31 7.83 -12.70
N GLN A 286 -17.23 6.68 -12.01
CA GLN A 286 -17.90 5.45 -12.44
C GLN A 286 -19.42 5.64 -12.57
N ILE A 287 -20.07 6.29 -11.59
CA ILE A 287 -21.51 6.61 -11.68
C ILE A 287 -21.76 7.52 -12.88
N GLN A 288 -20.97 8.58 -13.04
CA GLN A 288 -21.14 9.54 -14.12
C GLN A 288 -20.97 8.90 -15.51
N ILE A 289 -20.00 7.99 -15.69
CA ILE A 289 -19.78 7.25 -16.94
C ILE A 289 -20.98 6.38 -17.28
N ARG A 290 -21.64 5.76 -16.28
CA ARG A 290 -22.86 4.99 -16.53
C ARG A 290 -24.04 5.83 -16.97
N HIS A 291 -24.13 7.08 -16.50
CA HIS A 291 -25.16 8.01 -16.96
C HIS A 291 -24.87 8.56 -18.35
N LYS A 292 -23.60 8.89 -18.66
CA LYS A 292 -23.23 9.50 -19.95
C LYS A 292 -23.14 8.50 -21.10
N LEU A 293 -22.76 7.25 -20.83
CA LEU A 293 -22.51 6.22 -21.86
C LEU A 293 -23.32 4.96 -21.56
N PRO A 294 -24.67 5.01 -21.55
CA PRO A 294 -25.49 3.88 -21.11
C PRO A 294 -25.24 2.60 -21.92
N ASP A 295 -25.05 2.73 -23.24
CA ASP A 295 -24.95 1.60 -24.17
C ASP A 295 -23.56 0.96 -24.28
N LEU A 296 -22.57 1.47 -23.55
CA LEU A 296 -21.21 0.92 -23.56
C LEU A 296 -21.23 -0.54 -23.09
N HIS A 297 -20.61 -1.44 -23.87
CA HIS A 297 -20.42 -2.83 -23.49
C HIS A 297 -19.58 -2.92 -22.20
N ARG A 298 -20.09 -3.64 -21.20
CA ARG A 298 -19.45 -3.77 -19.89
C ARG A 298 -19.33 -5.25 -19.53
N PRO A 299 -18.15 -5.86 -19.68
CA PRO A 299 -17.91 -7.24 -19.29
C PRO A 299 -18.18 -7.50 -17.80
N TYR A 300 -18.03 -6.46 -16.96
CA TYR A 300 -18.35 -6.49 -15.54
C TYR A 300 -19.34 -5.39 -15.13
N GLY A 301 -20.39 -5.78 -14.40
CA GLY A 301 -21.36 -4.89 -13.78
C GLY A 301 -21.18 -4.81 -12.28
N VAL A 302 -21.09 -3.60 -11.72
CA VAL A 302 -21.06 -3.41 -10.26
C VAL A 302 -22.42 -3.84 -9.68
N PRO A 303 -22.46 -4.78 -8.73
CA PRO A 303 -23.71 -5.20 -8.11
C PRO A 303 -24.36 -4.05 -7.33
N PHE A 304 -25.69 -3.99 -7.33
CA PHE A 304 -26.48 -2.97 -6.63
C PHE A 304 -26.12 -1.52 -6.98
N HIS A 305 -25.67 -1.25 -8.21
CA HIS A 305 -25.45 0.12 -8.69
C HIS A 305 -26.75 0.94 -8.64
N PRO A 306 -26.75 2.20 -8.16
CA PRO A 306 -25.61 3.01 -7.70
C PRO A 306 -25.33 2.95 -6.18
N VAL A 307 -26.05 2.14 -5.41
CA VAL A 307 -25.96 2.10 -3.94
C VAL A 307 -24.54 1.80 -3.46
N VAL A 308 -23.88 0.77 -4.03
CA VAL A 308 -22.52 0.40 -3.65
C VAL A 308 -21.51 1.53 -3.90
N PRO A 309 -21.43 2.15 -5.10
CA PRO A 309 -20.59 3.32 -5.31
C PRO A 309 -20.88 4.50 -4.37
N ILE A 310 -22.16 4.76 -4.05
CA ILE A 310 -22.53 5.83 -3.11
C ILE A 310 -21.96 5.55 -1.71
N ILE A 311 -22.07 4.31 -1.22
CA ILE A 311 -21.47 3.89 0.07
C ILE A 311 -19.95 4.11 0.07
N VAL A 312 -19.29 3.77 -1.04
CA VAL A 312 -17.83 3.99 -1.20
C VAL A 312 -17.50 5.49 -1.13
N ILE A 313 -18.27 6.35 -1.82
CA ILE A 313 -18.07 7.80 -1.78
C ILE A 313 -18.25 8.32 -0.35
N CYS A 314 -19.34 7.96 0.33
CA CYS A 314 -19.59 8.37 1.72
C CYS A 314 -18.47 7.93 2.66
N THR A 315 -18.00 6.69 2.52
CA THR A 315 -16.87 6.16 3.30
C THR A 315 -15.59 6.94 3.02
N CYS A 316 -15.28 7.22 1.76
CA CYS A 316 -14.10 7.99 1.38
C CYS A 316 -14.15 9.42 1.93
N VAL A 317 -15.31 10.09 1.87
CA VAL A 317 -15.50 11.43 2.46
C VAL A 317 -15.26 11.40 3.97
N TYR A 318 -15.81 10.41 4.68
CA TYR A 318 -15.58 10.23 6.10
C TYR A 318 -14.10 10.03 6.44
N LEU A 319 -13.40 9.17 5.70
CA LEU A 319 -11.98 8.86 5.95
C LEU A 319 -11.07 10.04 5.64
N VAL A 320 -11.35 10.79 4.57
CA VAL A 320 -10.62 12.04 4.27
C VAL A 320 -10.79 13.03 5.42
N PHE A 321 -12.02 13.26 5.89
CA PHE A 321 -12.28 14.14 7.02
C PHE A 321 -11.56 13.69 8.30
N SER A 322 -11.61 12.39 8.57
CA SER A 322 -10.90 11.79 9.71
C SER A 322 -9.39 11.99 9.63
N THR A 323 -8.81 11.83 8.44
CA THR A 323 -7.36 11.97 8.24
C THR A 323 -6.92 13.42 8.41
N ILE A 324 -7.71 14.37 7.89
CA ILE A 324 -7.49 15.81 8.08
C ILE A 324 -7.57 16.19 9.56
N SER A 325 -8.54 15.63 10.29
CA SER A 325 -8.70 15.89 11.72
C SER A 325 -7.55 15.32 12.55
N SER A 326 -6.95 14.21 12.11
CA SER A 326 -5.82 13.57 12.80
C SER A 326 -4.50 14.27 12.55
N SER A 327 -4.29 14.76 11.33
CA SER A 327 -3.02 15.31 10.88
C SER A 327 -3.26 16.29 9.75
N PHE A 328 -3.66 17.51 10.14
CA PHE A 328 -4.04 18.57 9.21
C PHE A 328 -2.90 18.92 8.25
N PHE A 329 -1.69 19.11 8.77
CA PHE A 329 -0.54 19.53 7.99
C PHE A 329 -0.17 18.50 6.92
N GLN A 330 -0.07 17.23 7.28
CA GLN A 330 0.26 16.13 6.37
C GLN A 330 -0.83 15.96 5.30
N SER A 331 -2.10 16.07 5.68
CA SER A 331 -3.23 16.01 4.75
C SER A 331 -3.22 17.20 3.79
N ALA A 332 -2.97 18.41 4.29
CA ALA A 332 -2.86 19.61 3.47
C ALA A 332 -1.72 19.49 2.45
N CYS A 333 -0.55 18.99 2.86
CA CYS A 333 0.55 18.72 1.94
C CYS A 333 0.15 17.70 0.86
N ALA A 334 -0.58 16.63 1.21
CA ALA A 334 -1.07 15.65 0.25
C ALA A 334 -1.97 16.29 -0.82
N PHE A 335 -2.90 17.16 -0.41
CA PHE A 335 -3.74 17.92 -1.33
C PHE A 335 -2.95 18.93 -2.16
N VAL A 336 -2.01 19.67 -1.56
CA VAL A 336 -1.15 20.60 -2.30
C VAL A 336 -0.40 19.88 -3.39
N PHE A 337 0.28 18.77 -3.11
CA PHE A 337 0.98 18.00 -4.15
C PHE A 337 0.02 17.44 -5.21
N MET A 338 -1.19 17.03 -4.81
CA MET A 338 -2.20 16.59 -5.76
C MET A 338 -2.66 17.72 -6.67
N PHE A 339 -2.96 18.91 -6.15
CA PHE A 339 -3.42 20.03 -6.96
C PHE A 339 -2.30 20.68 -7.77
N VAL A 340 -1.05 20.68 -7.28
CA VAL A 340 0.14 21.12 -8.04
C VAL A 340 0.41 20.20 -9.24
N SER A 341 -0.05 18.93 -9.20
CA SER A 341 0.06 18.06 -10.37
C SER A 341 -0.76 18.56 -11.57
N PHE A 342 -1.82 19.35 -11.35
CA PHE A 342 -2.66 19.92 -12.41
C PHE A 342 -1.97 20.99 -13.28
N PRO A 343 -1.37 22.06 -12.72
CA PRO A 343 -0.60 23.02 -13.52
C PRO A 343 0.63 22.36 -14.15
N VAL A 344 1.30 21.44 -13.45
CA VAL A 344 2.43 20.67 -14.01
C VAL A 344 2.00 19.91 -15.26
N TYR A 345 0.86 19.22 -15.21
CA TYR A 345 0.26 18.57 -16.38
C TYR A 345 -0.05 19.57 -17.51
N TYR A 346 -0.73 20.67 -17.21
CA TYR A 346 -1.13 21.66 -18.22
C TYR A 346 0.08 22.28 -18.93
N PHE A 347 1.11 22.68 -18.19
CA PHE A 347 2.28 23.36 -18.77
C PHE A 347 3.30 22.43 -19.41
N LEU A 348 3.55 21.25 -18.84
CA LEU A 348 4.62 20.36 -19.31
C LEU A 348 4.15 19.29 -20.29
N VAL A 349 2.86 18.96 -20.30
CA VAL A 349 2.29 17.88 -21.09
C VAL A 349 1.37 18.44 -22.17
N LYS A 350 0.31 19.17 -21.79
CA LYS A 350 -0.66 19.72 -22.74
C LYS A 350 -0.05 20.76 -23.70
N GLY A 351 0.84 21.63 -23.20
CA GLY A 351 1.53 22.63 -24.03
C GLY A 351 2.57 22.09 -25.03
N ARG A 352 2.92 20.80 -24.95
CA ARG A 352 3.98 20.17 -25.76
C ARG A 352 3.52 19.04 -26.68
N ASN A 353 2.23 18.70 -26.67
CA ASN A 353 1.59 17.83 -27.65
C ASN A 353 0.61 18.64 -28.53
N PRO A 354 1.07 19.38 -29.56
CA PRO A 354 0.20 20.19 -30.41
C PRO A 354 -0.61 19.37 -31.42
N GLY A 355 -0.55 18.03 -31.38
CA GLY A 355 -1.19 17.13 -32.35
C GLY A 355 -2.17 16.12 -31.74
N GLY A 356 -2.54 16.28 -30.47
CA GLY A 356 -3.47 15.39 -29.79
C GLY A 356 -4.83 16.04 -29.60
N ASP A 357 -5.58 16.26 -30.69
CA ASP A 357 -7.01 16.53 -30.63
C ASP A 357 -7.71 15.30 -30.02
N THR A 358 -7.75 15.28 -28.69
CA THR A 358 -8.18 14.17 -27.84
C THR A 358 -9.69 14.20 -27.58
N GLU A 359 -10.45 14.97 -28.35
CA GLU A 359 -11.92 14.93 -28.32
C GLU A 359 -12.53 14.01 -29.38
N THR A 360 -11.79 13.64 -30.43
CA THR A 360 -12.34 12.79 -31.49
C THR A 360 -12.05 11.29 -31.32
N ASP A 361 -11.01 10.89 -30.57
CA ASP A 361 -10.51 9.50 -30.68
C ASP A 361 -10.95 8.51 -29.57
N VAL A 362 -11.47 9.01 -28.45
CA VAL A 362 -11.99 8.14 -27.38
C VAL A 362 -13.35 7.53 -27.76
N THR A 363 -14.11 8.20 -28.63
CA THR A 363 -15.37 7.67 -29.18
C THR A 363 -15.17 6.68 -30.33
N SER A 364 -14.14 6.85 -31.16
CA SER A 364 -13.85 5.94 -32.29
C SER A 364 -13.19 4.64 -31.85
N SER A 365 -12.31 4.69 -30.82
CA SER A 365 -11.63 3.48 -30.30
C SER A 365 -12.52 2.56 -29.44
N LEU A 366 -13.70 3.02 -29.03
CA LEU A 366 -14.72 2.20 -28.35
C LEU A 366 -15.76 1.62 -29.32
N LEU A 367 -15.70 1.96 -30.61
CA LEU A 367 -16.64 1.54 -31.66
C LEU A 367 -16.02 0.64 -32.74
N MET A 368 -14.77 0.19 -32.56
CA MET A 368 -14.14 -0.90 -33.32
C MET A 368 -13.71 -2.00 -32.35
#